data_AF-A0A2V9W2Q8-F1
#
_entry.id   AF-A0A2V9W2Q8-F1
#
_cell.length_a   1.000
_cell.length_b   1.000
_cell.length_c   1.000
_cell.angle_alpha   90.00
_cell.angle_beta   90.00
_cell.angle_gamma   90.00
#
_symmetry.space_group_name_H-M   'P 1'
#
loop_
_entity.id
_entity.type
_entity.pdbx_description
1 polymer ?
#
loop_
_entity_poly.entity_id
_entity_poly.type
_entity_poly.pdbx_seq_one_letter_code
_entity_poly.pdbx_strand_id
1 'polypeptide(L)'
;MDLDASRADLAQLMGADGVTTSASAFRDLCTESSRGAGVDCVLITAETSSSDPVNLAGAIARDRGIVVAVGTVGMDIERKSYYEKELDFRISRSYGPGRYDAAYEQKGRDYPIGYVRWTETRNMEAFVQLLADKKVDVGALITHRFSIDRAQSAYDLITGESREPFLGVVIQYAAGKDDPRVFAAISEIAPVSLPASTGVLSVGLLGAGVFATGTLIPALKASPSNTRLVAVCAASGSHAQHAQRKFGFNYCTTDESQLIHDPAVNAVVIATRHHLHAKLVVSALSAGKHVFCEKPLCLSEEELCTITAAYLGINVAQRPTLMVGFNRRFAPMATRMKTFLASISESLALHYRINAGPLPPDHWVNDREQGGGRILGEVCHFIDLLMHLAGSPIVEVEARAVGNSGRYSGENVLVSLRFGNGSEGSISYLANGDRA
;
A
#
# COMPACT_ATOMS: atom_id res chain seq x y z
N MET A 1 13.98 6.11 35.13
CA MET A 1 14.65 7.42 35.04
C MET A 1 14.10 8.14 33.83
N ASP A 2 13.76 9.41 33.98
CA ASP A 2 13.45 10.32 32.87
C ASP A 2 14.13 11.66 33.17
N LEU A 3 14.73 12.30 32.18
CA LEU A 3 15.43 13.58 32.37
C LEU A 3 14.45 14.73 32.66
N ASP A 4 13.19 14.57 32.25
CA ASP A 4 12.12 15.51 32.56
C ASP A 4 11.48 15.16 33.92
N ALA A 5 11.58 16.10 34.87
CA ALA A 5 11.01 15.94 36.20
C ALA A 5 9.50 15.67 36.17
N SER A 6 8.75 16.31 35.27
CA SER A 6 7.31 16.09 35.17
C SER A 6 6.95 14.67 34.73
N ARG A 7 7.78 14.08 33.85
CA ARG A 7 7.61 12.69 33.41
C ARG A 7 8.04 11.70 34.48
N ALA A 8 9.08 12.01 35.24
CA ALA A 8 9.48 11.22 36.40
C ALA A 8 8.37 11.20 37.47
N ASP A 9 7.81 12.36 37.81
CA ASP A 9 6.69 12.47 38.77
C ASP A 9 5.45 11.71 38.27
N LEU A 10 5.13 11.83 36.98
CA LEU A 10 4.04 11.07 36.37
C LEU A 10 4.27 9.56 36.45
N ALA A 11 5.49 9.08 36.17
CA ALA A 11 5.81 7.66 36.27
C ALA A 11 5.61 7.15 37.71
N GLN A 12 5.98 7.95 38.72
CA GLN A 12 5.73 7.60 40.12
C GLN A 12 4.24 7.55 40.44
N LEU A 13 3.45 8.54 39.97
CA LEU A 13 2.00 8.54 40.10
C LEU A 13 1.35 7.31 39.43
N MET A 14 1.93 6.84 38.33
CA MET A 14 1.49 5.67 37.57
C MET A 14 2.01 4.33 38.13
N GLY A 15 2.69 4.34 39.27
CA GLY A 15 3.05 3.13 40.01
C GLY A 15 4.52 2.70 39.89
N ALA A 16 5.43 3.57 39.44
CA ALA A 16 6.86 3.29 39.53
C ALA A 16 7.33 3.31 41.00
N ASP A 17 8.05 2.26 41.43
CA ASP A 17 8.58 2.14 42.80
C ASP A 17 9.64 3.20 43.14
N GLY A 18 10.29 3.79 42.13
CA GLY A 18 11.28 4.83 42.29
C GLY A 18 11.58 5.56 40.99
N VAL A 19 11.83 6.87 41.09
CA VAL A 19 12.10 7.76 39.94
C VAL A 19 13.25 8.69 40.22
N THR A 20 13.88 9.18 39.16
CA THR A 20 15.02 10.09 39.22
C THR A 20 15.25 10.74 37.87
N THR A 21 15.88 11.91 37.90
CA THR A 21 16.23 12.75 36.75
C THR A 21 17.72 12.78 36.43
N SER A 22 18.56 12.06 37.18
CA SER A 22 20.01 12.01 36.92
C SER A 22 20.56 10.58 36.93
N ALA A 23 21.61 10.37 36.12
CA ALA A 23 22.23 9.05 35.98
C ALA A 23 22.94 8.57 37.24
N SER A 24 23.51 9.49 38.05
CA SER A 24 24.13 9.13 39.33
C SER A 24 23.08 8.62 40.32
N ALA A 25 22.02 9.38 40.55
CA ALA A 25 20.95 8.96 41.45
C ALA A 25 20.21 7.71 40.93
N PHE A 26 20.18 7.47 39.62
CA PHE A 26 19.64 6.23 39.06
C PHE A 26 20.50 5.00 39.39
N ARG A 27 21.83 5.14 39.35
CA ARG A 27 22.73 4.07 39.81
C ARG A 27 22.47 3.75 41.28
N ASP A 28 22.43 4.77 42.12
CA ASP A 28 22.20 4.61 43.56
C ASP A 28 20.84 3.92 43.84
N LEU A 29 19.77 4.39 43.18
CA LEU A 29 18.44 3.79 43.27
C LEU A 29 18.44 2.31 42.87
N CYS A 30 19.09 1.95 41.76
CA CYS A 30 19.20 0.57 41.30
C CYS A 30 20.01 -0.29 42.28
N THR A 31 21.11 0.23 42.80
CA THR A 31 21.96 -0.47 43.79
C THR A 31 21.20 -0.72 45.09
N GLU A 32 20.50 0.28 45.63
CA GLU A 32 19.69 0.14 46.84
C GLU A 32 18.53 -0.86 46.64
N SER A 33 17.77 -0.72 45.55
CA SER A 33 16.60 -1.56 45.27
C SER A 33 16.97 -3.02 45.03
N SER A 34 18.14 -3.27 44.44
CA SER A 34 18.68 -4.61 44.19
C SER A 34 19.56 -5.15 45.32
N ARG A 35 19.74 -4.40 46.42
CA ARG A 35 20.65 -4.75 47.53
C ARG A 35 22.08 -5.05 47.05
N GLY A 36 22.54 -4.27 46.07
CA GLY A 36 23.86 -4.37 45.45
C GLY A 36 24.00 -5.45 44.36
N ALA A 37 22.96 -6.23 44.08
CA ALA A 37 23.04 -7.28 43.07
C ALA A 37 23.02 -6.74 41.62
N GLY A 38 22.46 -5.56 41.39
CA GLY A 38 22.16 -5.04 40.05
C GLY A 38 20.78 -5.49 39.56
N VAL A 39 20.30 -4.87 38.48
CA VAL A 39 18.96 -5.14 37.93
C VAL A 39 18.95 -6.29 36.91
N ASP A 40 17.90 -7.11 36.92
CA ASP A 40 17.72 -8.25 36.01
C ASP A 40 17.56 -7.83 34.54
N CYS A 41 16.82 -6.74 34.33
CA CYS A 41 16.43 -6.25 33.01
C CYS A 41 16.44 -4.72 32.98
N VAL A 42 16.95 -4.14 31.91
CA VAL A 42 16.92 -2.70 31.64
C VAL A 42 16.21 -2.45 30.32
N LEU A 43 15.13 -1.67 30.35
CA LEU A 43 14.42 -1.20 29.16
C LEU A 43 14.82 0.24 28.87
N ILE A 44 15.29 0.50 27.65
CA ILE A 44 15.71 1.83 27.21
C ILE A 44 14.69 2.35 26.19
N THR A 45 13.84 3.27 26.63
CA THR A 45 12.77 3.89 25.81
C THR A 45 13.12 5.31 25.37
N ALA A 46 14.40 5.69 25.43
CA ALA A 46 14.88 7.02 25.06
C ALA A 46 15.11 7.16 23.54
N GLU A 47 15.06 8.40 23.05
CA GLU A 47 15.48 8.78 21.71
C GLU A 47 16.66 9.75 21.81
N THR A 48 17.85 9.32 21.40
CA THR A 48 19.09 10.13 21.44
C THR A 48 20.16 9.53 20.53
N SER A 49 21.10 10.34 20.07
CA SER A 49 22.31 9.84 19.40
C SER A 49 23.39 9.36 20.38
N SER A 50 23.26 9.67 21.68
CA SER A 50 24.25 9.29 22.69
C SER A 50 24.18 7.78 23.02
N SER A 51 25.36 7.20 23.29
CA SER A 51 25.52 5.83 23.81
C SER A 51 25.43 5.76 25.35
N ASP A 52 25.24 6.90 26.03
CA ASP A 52 25.12 6.94 27.50
C ASP A 52 24.02 6.02 28.04
N PRO A 53 22.81 5.91 27.44
CA PRO A 53 21.77 5.03 27.95
C PRO A 53 22.18 3.55 27.95
N VAL A 54 22.84 3.08 26.89
CA VAL A 54 23.25 1.67 26.77
C VAL A 54 24.42 1.35 27.72
N ASN A 55 25.32 2.30 27.95
CA ASN A 55 26.45 2.12 28.85
C ASN A 55 26.02 2.23 30.33
N LEU A 56 25.11 3.15 30.65
CA LEU A 56 24.46 3.21 31.96
C LEU A 56 23.73 1.91 32.28
N ALA A 57 22.98 1.36 31.32
CA ALA A 57 22.30 0.07 31.46
C ALA A 57 23.28 -1.06 31.77
N GLY A 58 24.42 -1.13 31.08
CA GLY A 58 25.47 -2.11 31.36
C GLY A 58 26.07 -1.96 32.77
N ALA A 59 26.23 -0.72 33.24
CA ALA A 59 26.77 -0.45 34.57
C ALA A 59 25.84 -0.92 35.70
N ILE A 60 24.52 -0.74 35.57
CA ILE A 60 23.53 -1.10 36.61
C ILE A 60 23.01 -2.54 36.53
N ALA A 61 23.15 -3.19 35.37
CA ALA A 61 22.71 -4.57 35.20
C ALA A 61 23.54 -5.52 36.06
N ARG A 62 22.90 -6.58 36.55
CA ARG A 62 23.59 -7.71 37.20
C ARG A 62 24.26 -8.62 36.18
N ASP A 63 25.09 -9.55 36.66
CA ASP A 63 25.62 -10.64 35.84
C ASP A 63 24.48 -11.41 35.14
N ARG A 64 24.63 -11.61 33.83
CA ARG A 64 23.65 -12.23 32.94
C ARG A 64 22.30 -11.50 32.88
N GLY A 65 22.33 -10.18 33.11
CA GLY A 65 21.18 -9.31 32.91
C GLY A 65 20.87 -9.08 31.42
N ILE A 66 19.65 -8.61 31.14
CA ILE A 66 19.19 -8.30 29.79
C ILE A 66 19.04 -6.79 29.63
N VAL A 67 19.64 -6.21 28.60
CA VAL A 67 19.45 -4.82 28.21
C VAL A 67 18.69 -4.78 26.89
N VAL A 68 17.55 -4.08 26.86
CA VAL A 68 16.69 -3.96 25.68
C VAL A 68 16.60 -2.50 25.24
N ALA A 69 17.13 -2.19 24.05
CA ALA A 69 16.91 -0.92 23.38
C ALA A 69 15.56 -0.94 22.65
N VAL A 70 14.58 -0.19 23.17
CA VAL A 70 13.26 -0.01 22.56
C VAL A 70 13.25 1.25 21.69
N GLY A 71 13.82 2.34 22.20
CA GLY A 71 14.00 3.58 21.45
C GLY A 71 15.31 3.62 20.65
N THR A 72 15.50 4.71 19.91
CA THR A 72 16.71 4.93 19.10
C THR A 72 17.80 5.53 19.95
N VAL A 73 18.88 4.79 20.20
CA VAL A 73 20.04 5.21 21.01
C VAL A 73 21.37 4.97 20.29
N GLY A 74 22.44 5.64 20.72
CA GLY A 74 23.79 5.34 20.27
C GLY A 74 24.20 3.90 20.62
N MET A 75 25.03 3.29 19.77
CA MET A 75 25.36 1.85 19.84
C MET A 75 26.85 1.59 20.10
N ASP A 76 27.59 2.59 20.60
CA ASP A 76 28.97 2.42 21.04
C ASP A 76 28.99 1.81 22.44
N ILE A 77 28.75 0.49 22.48
CA ILE A 77 28.63 -0.29 23.71
C ILE A 77 30.02 -0.54 24.32
N GLU A 78 30.17 -0.22 25.60
CA GLU A 78 31.38 -0.49 26.38
C GLU A 78 31.59 -1.99 26.57
N ARG A 79 32.42 -2.58 25.71
CA ARG A 79 32.70 -4.02 25.66
C ARG A 79 33.04 -4.61 27.03
N LYS A 80 33.85 -3.94 27.85
CA LYS A 80 34.30 -4.46 29.14
C LYS A 80 33.11 -4.78 30.07
N SER A 81 32.18 -3.83 30.24
CA SER A 81 31.03 -3.99 31.14
C SER A 81 30.08 -5.11 30.69
N TYR A 82 29.85 -5.22 29.37
CA TYR A 82 28.97 -6.26 28.83
C TYR A 82 29.64 -7.64 28.83
N TYR A 83 30.95 -7.69 28.59
CA TYR A 83 31.71 -8.92 28.55
C TYR A 83 31.90 -9.54 29.94
N GLU A 84 32.34 -8.76 30.93
CA GLU A 84 32.61 -9.27 32.29
C GLU A 84 31.36 -9.80 32.98
N LYS A 85 30.21 -9.19 32.68
CA LYS A 85 28.90 -9.57 33.24
C LYS A 85 28.11 -10.53 32.35
N GLU A 86 28.62 -10.95 31.18
CA GLU A 86 27.88 -11.77 30.20
C GLU A 86 26.47 -11.22 29.88
N LEU A 87 26.35 -9.92 29.58
CA LEU A 87 25.05 -9.27 29.34
C LEU A 87 24.47 -9.61 27.97
N ASP A 88 23.15 -9.83 27.95
CA ASP A 88 22.36 -9.93 26.72
C ASP A 88 21.93 -8.53 26.27
N PHE A 89 22.42 -8.05 25.12
CA PHE A 89 21.89 -6.83 24.50
C PHE A 89 20.89 -7.18 23.38
N ARG A 90 19.69 -6.59 23.43
CA ARG A 90 18.62 -6.82 22.46
C ARG A 90 18.10 -5.49 21.91
N ILE A 91 17.84 -5.46 20.61
CA ILE A 91 17.12 -4.35 19.97
C ILE A 91 15.69 -4.80 19.75
N SER A 92 14.73 -4.04 20.27
CA SER A 92 13.31 -4.31 20.07
C SER A 92 12.93 -4.02 18.61
N ARG A 93 12.30 -4.98 17.94
CA ARG A 93 11.75 -4.79 16.60
C ARG A 93 10.40 -4.08 16.71
N SER A 94 10.37 -2.75 16.73
CA SER A 94 9.13 -1.92 16.67
C SER A 94 7.95 -2.56 17.44
N TYR A 95 6.79 -2.74 16.80
CA TYR A 95 5.61 -3.38 17.40
C TYR A 95 5.69 -4.92 17.50
N GLY A 96 6.75 -5.54 16.98
CA GLY A 96 7.07 -6.95 17.15
C GLY A 96 7.34 -7.70 15.83
N PRO A 97 7.50 -9.03 15.92
CA PRO A 97 7.49 -9.94 14.77
C PRO A 97 6.23 -9.76 13.90
N GLY A 98 6.42 -9.79 12.58
CA GLY A 98 5.40 -9.42 11.59
C GLY A 98 5.69 -8.08 10.94
N ARG A 99 6.25 -7.14 11.69
CA ARG A 99 6.73 -5.88 11.13
C ARG A 99 7.81 -6.15 10.08
N TYR A 100 7.64 -5.55 8.90
CA TYR A 100 8.46 -5.73 7.69
C TYR A 100 8.25 -7.06 6.93
N ASP A 101 7.27 -7.88 7.33
CA ASP A 101 6.86 -9.07 6.59
C ASP A 101 5.55 -8.79 5.83
N ALA A 102 5.63 -8.72 4.50
CA ALA A 102 4.46 -8.44 3.67
C ALA A 102 3.38 -9.53 3.78
N ALA A 103 3.74 -10.80 4.03
CA ALA A 103 2.75 -11.85 4.23
C ALA A 103 1.92 -11.61 5.50
N TYR A 104 2.57 -11.07 6.54
CA TYR A 104 1.92 -10.68 7.77
C TYR A 104 1.12 -9.38 7.61
N GLU A 105 1.81 -8.27 7.29
CA GLU A 105 1.22 -6.92 7.31
C GLU A 105 0.18 -6.69 6.21
N GLN A 106 0.39 -7.25 5.02
CA GLN A 106 -0.46 -6.99 3.86
C GLN A 106 -1.45 -8.12 3.59
N LYS A 107 -1.08 -9.37 3.91
CA LYS A 107 -1.90 -10.55 3.61
C LYS A 107 -2.59 -11.15 4.84
N GLY A 108 -2.35 -10.61 6.04
CA GLY A 108 -2.98 -11.08 7.28
C GLY A 108 -2.62 -12.52 7.65
N ARG A 109 -1.49 -13.04 7.16
CA ARG A 109 -1.02 -14.39 7.46
C ARG A 109 -0.20 -14.36 8.75
N ASP A 110 -0.85 -14.65 9.87
CA ASP A 110 -0.21 -14.68 11.18
C ASP A 110 0.80 -15.85 11.30
N TYR A 111 1.77 -15.70 12.20
CA TYR A 111 2.75 -16.75 12.50
C TYR A 111 2.14 -17.81 13.40
N PRO A 112 2.51 -19.10 13.24
CA PRO A 112 2.01 -20.13 14.13
C PRO A 112 2.49 -19.87 15.58
N ILE A 113 1.54 -19.92 16.51
CA ILE A 113 1.75 -19.57 17.93
C ILE A 113 2.90 -20.33 18.60
N GLY A 114 3.15 -21.58 18.18
CA GLY A 114 4.22 -22.42 18.71
C GLY A 114 5.64 -21.97 18.34
N TYR A 115 5.79 -21.16 17.28
CA TYR A 115 7.09 -20.65 16.83
C TYR A 115 7.28 -19.18 17.20
N VAL A 116 6.23 -18.37 17.04
CA VAL A 116 6.28 -16.94 17.34
C VAL A 116 5.14 -16.64 18.29
N ARG A 117 5.45 -16.55 19.59
CA ARG A 117 4.46 -16.29 20.64
C ARG A 117 3.86 -14.89 20.51
N TRP A 118 4.72 -13.88 20.34
CA TRP A 118 4.36 -12.47 20.30
C TRP A 118 4.54 -11.93 18.88
N THR A 119 3.43 -11.54 18.27
CA THR A 119 3.36 -10.87 16.95
C THR A 119 2.80 -9.47 17.15
N GLU A 120 2.90 -8.60 16.16
CA GLU A 120 2.34 -7.24 16.23
C GLU A 120 0.86 -7.23 16.66
N THR A 121 0.01 -8.07 16.05
CA THR A 121 -1.40 -8.23 16.44
C THR A 121 -1.54 -8.69 17.88
N ARG A 122 -0.79 -9.70 18.34
CA ARG A 122 -0.93 -10.23 19.71
C ARG A 122 -0.40 -9.27 20.77
N ASN A 123 0.62 -8.48 20.44
CA ASN A 123 1.08 -7.39 21.30
C ASN A 123 -0.02 -6.33 21.45
N MET A 124 -0.70 -5.98 20.35
CA MET A 124 -1.84 -5.07 20.39
C MET A 124 -3.02 -5.65 21.18
N GLU A 125 -3.37 -6.93 20.96
CA GLU A 125 -4.41 -7.63 21.74
C GLU A 125 -4.11 -7.61 23.23
N ALA A 126 -2.87 -7.90 23.64
CA ALA A 126 -2.47 -7.83 25.03
C ALA A 126 -2.58 -6.43 25.61
N PHE A 127 -2.17 -5.39 24.86
CA PHE A 127 -2.34 -4.01 25.29
C PHE A 127 -3.82 -3.62 25.45
N VAL A 128 -4.68 -4.00 24.49
CA VAL A 128 -6.13 -3.80 24.57
C VAL A 128 -6.73 -4.54 25.77
N GLN A 129 -6.26 -5.75 26.07
CA GLN A 129 -6.68 -6.48 27.26
C GLN A 129 -6.27 -5.76 28.55
N LEU A 130 -5.07 -5.18 28.62
CA LEU A 130 -4.64 -4.37 29.77
C LEU A 130 -5.51 -3.13 29.96
N LEU A 131 -5.96 -2.49 28.87
CA LEU A 131 -6.93 -1.39 28.94
C LEU A 131 -8.29 -1.86 29.46
N ALA A 132 -8.80 -2.98 28.93
CA ALA A 132 -10.07 -3.57 29.37
C ALA A 132 -10.03 -3.96 30.86
N ASP A 133 -8.90 -4.51 31.31
CA ASP A 133 -8.62 -4.85 32.71
C ASP A 133 -8.35 -3.63 33.59
N LYS A 134 -8.28 -2.41 33.02
CA LYS A 134 -7.92 -1.16 33.70
C LYS A 134 -6.55 -1.20 34.38
N LYS A 135 -5.62 -2.01 33.85
CA LYS A 135 -4.22 -2.09 34.31
C LYS A 135 -3.33 -1.04 33.64
N VAL A 136 -3.82 -0.38 32.60
CA VAL A 136 -3.17 0.76 31.94
C VAL A 136 -4.15 1.92 31.93
N ASP A 137 -3.75 3.05 32.48
CA ASP A 137 -4.50 4.31 32.41
C ASP A 137 -3.89 5.23 31.33
N VAL A 138 -4.48 5.19 30.13
CA VAL A 138 -4.13 6.12 29.06
C VAL A 138 -4.65 7.53 29.30
N GLY A 139 -5.65 7.69 30.17
CA GLY A 139 -6.24 8.99 30.51
C GLY A 139 -5.21 9.92 31.15
N ALA A 140 -4.40 9.38 32.07
CA ALA A 140 -3.30 10.09 32.71
C ALA A 140 -2.23 10.60 31.73
N LEU A 141 -2.10 9.99 30.55
CA LEU A 141 -1.16 10.40 29.51
C LEU A 141 -1.70 11.56 28.65
N ILE A 142 -3.02 11.81 28.67
CA ILE A 142 -3.64 12.83 27.81
C ILE A 142 -3.45 14.21 28.42
N THR A 143 -2.49 14.95 27.87
CA THR A 143 -2.19 16.34 28.24
C THR A 143 -3.12 17.34 27.55
N HIS A 144 -3.53 17.07 26.31
CA HIS A 144 -4.29 18.01 25.49
C HIS A 144 -5.45 17.36 24.76
N ARG A 145 -6.54 18.11 24.62
CA ARG A 145 -7.70 17.74 23.80
C ARG A 145 -8.06 18.91 22.90
N PHE A 146 -8.12 18.64 21.59
CA PHE A 146 -8.54 19.61 20.58
C PHE A 146 -9.78 19.08 19.87
N SER A 147 -10.75 19.93 19.54
CA SER A 147 -11.77 19.53 18.57
C SER A 147 -11.13 19.32 17.19
N ILE A 148 -11.76 18.52 16.33
CA ILE A 148 -11.30 18.32 14.94
C ILE A 148 -11.14 19.64 14.17
N ASP A 149 -11.99 20.63 14.43
CA ASP A 149 -11.90 21.97 13.81
C ASP A 149 -10.64 22.74 14.23
N ARG A 150 -10.01 22.33 15.34
CA ARG A 150 -8.75 22.84 15.85
C ARG A 150 -7.58 21.88 15.65
N ALA A 151 -7.69 20.93 14.73
CA ALA A 151 -6.62 19.98 14.44
C ALA A 151 -5.29 20.68 14.09
N GLN A 152 -5.33 21.81 13.38
CA GLN A 152 -4.12 22.57 13.08
C GLN A 152 -3.37 23.01 14.35
N SER A 153 -4.07 23.54 15.36
CA SER A 153 -3.44 23.91 16.63
C SER A 153 -2.81 22.71 17.35
N ALA A 154 -3.40 21.52 17.22
CA ALA A 154 -2.80 20.30 17.76
C ALA A 154 -1.51 19.94 17.03
N TYR A 155 -1.46 20.12 15.70
CA TYR A 155 -0.26 19.95 14.90
C TYR A 155 0.83 20.96 15.27
N ASP A 156 0.49 22.24 15.38
CA ASP A 156 1.42 23.31 15.77
C ASP A 156 2.05 23.04 17.15
N LEU A 157 1.29 22.43 18.07
CA LEU A 157 1.80 21.95 19.37
C LEU A 157 2.85 20.84 19.18
N ILE A 158 2.51 19.77 18.46
CA ILE A 158 3.39 18.59 18.34
C ILE A 158 4.61 18.80 17.44
N THR A 159 4.55 19.75 16.50
CA THR A 159 5.69 20.14 15.65
C THR A 159 6.63 21.13 16.34
N GLY A 160 6.26 21.60 17.55
CA GLY A 160 7.11 22.46 18.37
C GLY A 160 6.94 23.96 18.15
N GLU A 161 5.89 24.41 17.43
CA GLU A 161 5.60 25.84 17.25
C GLU A 161 5.09 26.47 18.56
N SER A 162 4.31 25.74 19.36
CA SER A 162 3.78 26.20 20.65
C SER A 162 4.79 26.19 21.82
N ARG A 163 5.89 25.42 21.71
CA ARG A 163 6.89 25.12 22.78
C ARG A 163 6.32 24.60 24.12
N GLU A 164 5.01 24.42 24.21
CA GLU A 164 4.32 23.84 25.37
C GLU A 164 4.62 22.34 25.49
N PRO A 165 4.92 21.82 26.70
CA PRO A 165 5.12 20.39 26.91
C PRO A 165 3.85 19.59 26.65
N PHE A 166 3.97 18.45 25.95
CA PHE A 166 2.87 17.54 25.70
C PHE A 166 3.33 16.08 25.83
N LEU A 167 2.37 15.19 26.10
CA LEU A 167 2.59 13.74 26.11
C LEU A 167 1.56 13.05 25.21
N GLY A 168 0.28 13.08 25.61
CA GLY A 168 -0.85 12.64 24.80
C GLY A 168 -1.66 13.82 24.28
N VAL A 169 -1.88 13.88 22.97
CA VAL A 169 -2.71 14.89 22.31
C VAL A 169 -3.86 14.16 21.59
N VAL A 170 -5.10 14.47 21.97
CA VAL A 170 -6.29 13.80 21.43
C VAL A 170 -7.11 14.75 20.58
N ILE A 171 -7.43 14.33 19.35
CA ILE A 171 -8.42 14.99 18.51
C ILE A 171 -9.81 14.44 18.81
N GLN A 172 -10.71 15.33 19.20
CA GLN A 172 -12.10 15.02 19.51
C GLN A 172 -12.97 15.37 18.31
N TYR A 173 -13.66 14.37 17.80
CA TYR A 173 -14.73 14.56 16.83
C TYR A 173 -16.02 14.85 17.59
N ALA A 174 -16.84 15.77 17.10
CA ALA A 174 -18.14 16.01 17.68
C ALA A 174 -18.93 14.68 17.69
N ALA A 175 -19.44 14.28 18.84
CA ALA A 175 -20.31 13.12 18.95
C ALA A 175 -21.66 13.47 18.32
N GLY A 176 -21.82 13.20 17.03
CA GLY A 176 -23.13 13.16 16.42
C GLY A 176 -23.89 11.96 17.00
N LYS A 177 -25.01 12.20 17.70
CA LYS A 177 -25.96 11.13 18.05
C LYS A 177 -26.55 10.44 16.81
N ASP A 178 -26.32 11.01 15.62
CA ASP A 178 -26.67 10.50 14.30
C ASP A 178 -25.44 10.48 13.37
N ASP A 179 -24.31 9.95 13.84
CA ASP A 179 -23.13 9.80 13.00
C ASP A 179 -23.25 8.52 12.13
N PRO A 180 -23.42 8.62 10.80
CA PRO A 180 -23.60 7.46 9.92
C PRO A 180 -22.32 6.62 9.75
N ARG A 181 -21.28 6.85 10.57
CA ARG A 181 -20.09 5.98 10.67
C ARG A 181 -20.37 4.61 11.32
N VAL A 182 -21.62 4.32 11.70
CA VAL A 182 -22.06 2.91 11.72
C VAL A 182 -22.01 2.44 10.27
N PHE A 183 -21.08 1.54 9.95
CA PHE A 183 -21.10 0.78 8.71
C PHE A 183 -22.43 0.01 8.65
N ALA A 184 -23.51 0.68 8.25
CA ALA A 184 -24.70 0.02 7.78
C ALA A 184 -24.22 -0.75 6.56
N ALA A 185 -24.06 -2.06 6.72
CA ALA A 185 -23.97 -2.96 5.58
C ALA A 185 -25.11 -2.54 4.64
N ILE A 186 -24.75 -1.94 3.50
CA ILE A 186 -25.74 -1.44 2.55
C ILE A 186 -26.46 -2.68 2.04
N SER A 187 -27.58 -2.97 2.68
CA SER A 187 -28.53 -3.99 2.27
C SER A 187 -29.28 -3.40 1.08
N GLU A 188 -29.11 -4.07 -0.05
CA GLU A 188 -29.90 -3.99 -1.28
C GLU A 188 -30.26 -2.58 -1.79
N ILE A 189 -29.53 -2.12 -2.81
CA ILE A 189 -29.97 -0.97 -3.62
C ILE A 189 -30.39 -1.49 -5.00
N ALA A 190 -31.66 -1.23 -5.32
CA ALA A 190 -32.29 -1.49 -6.61
C ALA A 190 -31.51 -0.88 -7.78
N PRO A 191 -31.58 -1.46 -8.99
CA PRO A 191 -30.88 -0.94 -10.16
C PRO A 191 -31.31 0.50 -10.45
N VAL A 192 -30.39 1.44 -10.30
CA VAL A 192 -30.60 2.84 -10.66
C VAL A 192 -30.57 2.93 -12.18
N SER A 193 -31.71 3.22 -12.79
CA SER A 193 -31.81 3.59 -14.20
C SER A 193 -31.20 4.98 -14.39
N LEU A 194 -30.29 5.12 -15.36
CA LEU A 194 -29.63 6.37 -15.69
C LEU A 194 -30.60 7.39 -16.31
N PRO A 195 -30.53 8.66 -15.91
CA PRO A 195 -30.67 9.77 -16.84
C PRO A 195 -29.31 10.46 -16.95
N ALA A 196 -28.37 9.86 -17.69
CA ALA A 196 -27.16 10.58 -18.08
C ALA A 196 -27.49 11.43 -19.30
N SER A 197 -27.32 12.75 -19.19
CA SER A 197 -27.39 13.64 -20.34
C SER A 197 -26.49 13.09 -21.46
N THR A 198 -27.07 12.78 -22.61
CA THR A 198 -26.37 12.27 -23.79
C THR A 198 -25.39 13.35 -24.28
N GLY A 199 -24.14 13.33 -23.80
CA GLY A 199 -23.10 14.24 -24.27
C GLY A 199 -21.96 14.60 -23.30
N VAL A 200 -22.04 14.25 -22.00
CA VAL A 200 -20.98 14.58 -21.01
C VAL A 200 -20.40 13.30 -20.40
N LEU A 201 -19.08 13.15 -20.45
CA LEU A 201 -18.36 12.04 -19.82
C LEU A 201 -18.04 12.40 -18.37
N SER A 202 -18.75 11.82 -17.40
CA SER A 202 -18.57 12.08 -15.97
C SER A 202 -17.79 10.95 -15.32
N VAL A 203 -16.53 11.20 -15.00
CA VAL A 203 -15.53 10.18 -14.71
C VAL A 203 -15.27 10.06 -13.22
N GLY A 204 -15.30 8.82 -12.73
CA GLY A 204 -14.72 8.40 -11.47
C GLY A 204 -13.38 7.69 -11.71
N LEU A 205 -12.33 8.07 -10.97
CA LEU A 205 -11.02 7.40 -11.01
C LEU A 205 -10.86 6.46 -9.81
N LEU A 206 -10.66 5.18 -10.05
CA LEU A 206 -10.25 4.19 -9.06
C LEU A 206 -8.73 3.96 -9.20
N GLY A 207 -7.95 4.39 -8.21
CA GLY A 207 -6.50 4.27 -8.21
C GLY A 207 -5.78 5.52 -8.71
N ALA A 208 -5.34 6.37 -7.77
CA ALA A 208 -4.55 7.57 -8.05
C ALA A 208 -3.03 7.31 -8.09
N GLY A 209 -2.62 6.22 -8.76
CA GLY A 209 -1.20 5.85 -8.87
C GLY A 209 -0.39 6.79 -9.78
N VAL A 210 0.93 6.54 -9.85
CA VAL A 210 1.87 7.34 -10.67
C VAL A 210 1.44 7.39 -12.13
N PHE A 211 1.03 6.26 -12.71
CA PHE A 211 0.61 6.22 -14.11
C PHE A 211 -0.71 6.98 -14.35
N ALA A 212 -1.70 6.80 -13.46
CA ALA A 212 -2.97 7.50 -13.57
C ALA A 212 -2.80 9.02 -13.50
N THR A 213 -2.04 9.50 -12.52
CA THR A 213 -1.83 10.93 -12.28
C THR A 213 -0.81 11.56 -13.22
N GLY A 214 0.18 10.80 -13.69
CA GLY A 214 1.21 11.28 -14.60
C GLY A 214 0.84 11.21 -16.09
N THR A 215 -0.08 10.32 -16.46
CA THR A 215 -0.40 10.05 -17.87
C THR A 215 -1.90 10.09 -18.16
N LEU A 216 -2.70 9.23 -17.52
CA LEU A 216 -4.12 9.07 -17.90
C LEU A 216 -4.94 10.34 -17.68
N ILE A 217 -4.92 10.91 -16.47
CA ILE A 217 -5.73 12.09 -16.16
C ILE A 217 -5.28 13.34 -16.94
N PRO A 218 -3.97 13.63 -17.09
CA PRO A 218 -3.53 14.69 -17.99
C PRO A 218 -4.04 14.51 -19.43
N ALA A 219 -3.93 13.30 -20.00
CA ALA A 219 -4.42 13.02 -21.35
C ALA A 219 -5.94 13.18 -21.46
N LEU A 220 -6.68 12.75 -20.44
CA LEU A 220 -8.14 12.86 -20.38
C LEU A 220 -8.60 14.32 -20.30
N LYS A 221 -7.90 15.18 -19.55
CA LYS A 221 -8.18 16.62 -19.49
C LYS A 221 -7.84 17.36 -20.78
N ALA A 222 -6.84 16.88 -21.52
CA ALA A 222 -6.45 17.45 -22.81
C ALA A 222 -7.36 16.98 -23.97
N SER A 223 -8.18 15.96 -23.75
CA SER A 223 -9.14 15.46 -24.74
C SER A 223 -10.21 16.52 -25.04
N PRO A 224 -10.60 16.70 -26.32
CA PRO A 224 -11.68 17.64 -26.70
C PRO A 224 -13.08 17.20 -26.22
N SER A 225 -13.20 16.10 -25.49
CA SER A 225 -14.45 15.62 -24.91
C SER A 225 -14.90 16.48 -23.73
N ASN A 226 -16.21 16.75 -23.65
CA ASN A 226 -16.83 17.39 -22.48
C ASN A 226 -16.76 16.45 -21.27
N THR A 227 -15.60 16.46 -20.61
CA THR A 227 -15.23 15.50 -19.56
C THR A 227 -15.27 16.18 -18.20
N ARG A 228 -16.06 15.65 -17.29
CA ARG A 228 -16.17 16.10 -15.91
C ARG A 228 -15.49 15.09 -14.99
N LEU A 229 -14.51 15.53 -14.21
CA LEU A 229 -13.87 14.72 -13.18
C LEU A 229 -14.71 14.79 -11.89
N VAL A 230 -15.44 13.73 -11.59
CA VAL A 230 -16.41 13.73 -10.47
C VAL A 230 -15.74 13.26 -9.18
N ALA A 231 -15.17 12.07 -9.20
CA ALA A 231 -14.69 11.41 -8.00
C ALA A 231 -13.31 10.77 -8.21
N VAL A 232 -12.49 10.75 -7.15
CA VAL A 232 -11.24 9.97 -7.12
C VAL A 232 -11.17 9.12 -5.86
N CYS A 233 -10.88 7.84 -6.04
CA CYS A 233 -10.63 6.88 -4.96
C CYS A 233 -9.16 6.46 -4.95
N ALA A 234 -8.54 6.44 -3.77
CA ALA A 234 -7.20 5.91 -3.56
C ALA A 234 -7.09 5.17 -2.22
N ALA A 235 -6.05 4.34 -2.06
CA ALA A 235 -5.85 3.53 -0.86
C ALA A 235 -5.65 4.34 0.45
N SER A 236 -5.28 5.62 0.35
CA SER A 236 -5.23 6.52 1.51
C SER A 236 -5.90 7.85 1.23
N GLY A 237 -6.49 8.44 2.27
CA GLY A 237 -7.17 9.73 2.18
C GLY A 237 -6.23 10.85 1.73
N SER A 238 -4.95 10.82 2.14
CA SER A 238 -3.94 11.79 1.71
C SER A 238 -3.68 11.76 0.21
N HIS A 239 -3.51 10.58 -0.39
CA HIS A 239 -3.33 10.43 -1.84
C HIS A 239 -4.59 10.83 -2.61
N ALA A 240 -5.77 10.42 -2.11
CA ALA A 240 -7.05 10.76 -2.72
C ALA A 240 -7.27 12.29 -2.74
N GLN A 241 -7.02 12.96 -1.61
CA GLN A 241 -7.15 14.42 -1.48
C GLN A 241 -6.11 15.16 -2.34
N HIS A 242 -4.87 14.67 -2.40
CA HIS A 242 -3.85 15.26 -3.27
C HIS A 242 -4.29 15.20 -4.74
N ALA A 243 -4.74 14.04 -5.23
CA ALA A 243 -5.23 13.88 -6.59
C ALA A 243 -6.45 14.76 -6.86
N GLN A 244 -7.40 14.83 -5.92
CA GLN A 244 -8.57 15.70 -6.02
C GLN A 244 -8.17 17.16 -6.25
N ARG A 245 -7.34 17.72 -5.36
CA ARG A 245 -6.90 19.12 -5.45
C ARG A 245 -6.10 19.39 -6.72
N LYS A 246 -5.19 18.49 -7.09
CA LYS A 246 -4.31 18.65 -8.26
C LYS A 246 -5.08 18.66 -9.58
N PHE A 247 -6.09 17.80 -9.72
CA PHE A 247 -6.78 17.62 -11.00
C PHE A 247 -8.15 18.29 -11.07
N GLY A 248 -8.72 18.66 -9.92
CA GLY A 248 -10.03 19.31 -9.81
C GLY A 248 -11.19 18.33 -9.81
N PHE A 249 -11.06 17.18 -9.12
CA PHE A 249 -12.21 16.29 -8.89
C PHE A 249 -13.18 16.94 -7.89
N ASN A 250 -14.49 16.71 -8.06
CA ASN A 250 -15.49 17.27 -7.14
C ASN A 250 -15.31 16.75 -5.70
N TYR A 251 -15.01 15.46 -5.54
CA TYR A 251 -14.72 14.86 -4.23
C TYR A 251 -13.67 13.73 -4.30
N CYS A 252 -13.16 13.34 -3.14
CA CYS A 252 -12.28 12.19 -2.96
C CYS A 252 -12.84 11.21 -1.92
N THR A 253 -12.51 9.93 -2.06
CA THR A 253 -12.88 8.88 -1.11
C THR A 253 -11.79 7.82 -0.99
N THR A 254 -11.89 6.95 0.01
CA THR A 254 -11.12 5.70 0.15
C THR A 254 -12.00 4.47 0.01
N ASP A 255 -13.26 4.65 -0.37
CA ASP A 255 -14.25 3.59 -0.56
C ASP A 255 -14.66 3.55 -2.04
N GLU A 256 -14.30 2.48 -2.76
CA GLU A 256 -14.65 2.33 -4.17
C GLU A 256 -16.16 2.29 -4.40
N SER A 257 -16.94 1.79 -3.44
CA SER A 257 -18.39 1.65 -3.53
C SER A 257 -19.07 3.01 -3.68
N GLN A 258 -18.64 4.00 -2.89
CA GLN A 258 -19.18 5.37 -2.98
C GLN A 258 -19.01 5.98 -4.37
N LEU A 259 -17.92 5.67 -5.06
CA LEU A 259 -17.66 6.15 -6.41
C LEU A 259 -18.44 5.35 -7.47
N ILE A 260 -18.45 4.02 -7.35
CA ILE A 260 -19.11 3.13 -8.31
C ILE A 260 -20.63 3.35 -8.31
N HIS A 261 -21.23 3.62 -7.14
CA HIS A 261 -22.67 3.82 -7.00
C HIS A 261 -23.12 5.28 -7.07
N ASP A 262 -22.21 6.23 -7.27
CA ASP A 262 -22.58 7.64 -7.46
C ASP A 262 -23.37 7.80 -8.77
N PRO A 263 -24.63 8.29 -8.74
CA PRO A 263 -25.40 8.56 -9.95
C PRO A 263 -24.79 9.66 -10.84
N ALA A 264 -23.92 10.52 -10.29
CA ALA A 264 -23.22 11.57 -11.02
C ALA A 264 -22.02 11.04 -11.83
N VAL A 265 -21.58 9.81 -11.60
CA VAL A 265 -20.53 9.11 -12.36
C VAL A 265 -21.18 8.24 -13.43
N ASN A 266 -20.75 8.34 -14.69
CA ASN A 266 -21.21 7.45 -15.77
C ASN A 266 -20.09 6.59 -16.37
N ALA A 267 -18.83 6.94 -16.12
CA ALA A 267 -17.67 6.16 -16.54
C ALA A 267 -16.65 6.01 -15.40
N VAL A 268 -16.05 4.84 -15.29
CA VAL A 268 -15.04 4.51 -14.30
C VAL A 268 -13.72 4.21 -15.00
N VAL A 269 -12.65 4.87 -14.57
CA VAL A 269 -11.26 4.55 -14.95
C VAL A 269 -10.65 3.75 -13.81
N ILE A 270 -10.29 2.50 -14.08
CA ILE A 270 -9.65 1.59 -13.13
C ILE A 270 -8.15 1.56 -13.42
N ALA A 271 -7.36 2.14 -12.53
CA ALA A 271 -5.90 2.20 -12.58
C ALA A 271 -5.29 1.77 -11.23
N THR A 272 -5.88 0.75 -10.61
CA THR A 272 -5.47 0.17 -9.33
C THR A 272 -4.34 -0.86 -9.51
N ARG A 273 -4.04 -1.63 -8.46
CA ARG A 273 -3.21 -2.84 -8.59
C ARG A 273 -3.97 -3.90 -9.39
N HIS A 274 -3.23 -4.76 -10.12
CA HIS A 274 -3.80 -5.71 -11.09
C HIS A 274 -4.84 -6.66 -10.47
N HIS A 275 -4.57 -7.20 -9.28
CA HIS A 275 -5.48 -8.12 -8.57
C HIS A 275 -6.84 -7.52 -8.21
N LEU A 276 -6.98 -6.20 -8.21
CA LEU A 276 -8.25 -5.53 -7.93
C LEU A 276 -9.09 -5.34 -9.20
N HIS A 277 -8.50 -5.47 -10.39
CA HIS A 277 -9.17 -5.10 -11.65
C HIS A 277 -10.44 -5.91 -11.87
N ALA A 278 -10.38 -7.24 -11.74
CA ALA A 278 -11.54 -8.09 -12.05
C ALA A 278 -12.76 -7.74 -11.20
N LYS A 279 -12.58 -7.63 -9.88
CA LYS A 279 -13.66 -7.25 -8.95
C LYS A 279 -14.23 -5.86 -9.28
N LEU A 280 -13.36 -4.89 -9.53
CA LEU A 280 -13.79 -3.50 -9.79
C LEU A 280 -14.49 -3.37 -11.15
N VAL A 281 -14.01 -4.08 -12.18
CA VAL A 281 -14.64 -4.15 -13.51
C VAL A 281 -16.04 -4.72 -13.38
N VAL A 282 -16.19 -5.89 -12.73
CA VAL A 282 -17.50 -6.52 -12.53
C VAL A 282 -18.45 -5.58 -11.78
N SER A 283 -18.00 -5.00 -10.67
CA SER A 283 -18.81 -4.07 -9.87
C SER A 283 -19.26 -2.84 -10.66
N ALA A 284 -18.36 -2.22 -11.42
CA ALA A 284 -18.69 -1.05 -12.24
C ALA A 284 -19.65 -1.40 -13.40
N LEU A 285 -19.46 -2.55 -14.07
CA LEU A 285 -20.36 -3.04 -15.12
C LEU A 285 -21.75 -3.33 -14.56
N SER A 286 -21.85 -3.98 -13.40
CA SER A 286 -23.11 -4.26 -12.71
C SER A 286 -23.84 -2.97 -12.28
N ALA A 287 -23.08 -1.91 -11.96
CA ALA A 287 -23.63 -0.58 -11.69
C ALA A 287 -23.98 0.23 -12.97
N GLY A 288 -23.87 -0.38 -14.15
CA GLY A 288 -24.21 0.23 -15.44
C GLY A 288 -23.23 1.32 -15.89
N LYS A 289 -22.00 1.34 -15.36
CA LYS A 289 -20.99 2.35 -15.72
C LYS A 289 -20.18 1.89 -16.92
N HIS A 290 -19.81 2.83 -17.80
CA HIS A 290 -18.77 2.57 -18.79
C HIS A 290 -17.43 2.34 -18.08
N VAL A 291 -16.62 1.38 -18.53
CA VAL A 291 -15.38 0.98 -17.85
C VAL A 291 -14.20 1.12 -18.79
N PHE A 292 -13.21 1.90 -18.37
CA PHE A 292 -11.85 1.82 -18.88
C PHE A 292 -10.98 1.19 -17.80
N CYS A 293 -10.42 0.01 -18.06
CA CYS A 293 -9.53 -0.68 -17.13
C CYS A 293 -8.11 -0.70 -17.68
N GLU A 294 -7.15 -0.23 -16.90
CA GLU A 294 -5.74 -0.44 -17.23
C GLU A 294 -5.43 -1.93 -17.37
N LYS A 295 -4.43 -2.23 -18.19
CA LYS A 295 -4.00 -3.61 -18.38
C LYS A 295 -3.21 -4.12 -17.16
N PRO A 296 -3.17 -5.43 -16.94
CA PRO A 296 -4.00 -6.46 -17.57
C PRO A 296 -5.44 -6.37 -17.07
N LEU A 297 -6.41 -6.86 -17.83
CA LEU A 297 -7.81 -6.85 -17.40
C LEU A 297 -8.03 -7.66 -16.10
N CYS A 298 -7.29 -8.76 -15.93
CA CYS A 298 -7.31 -9.64 -14.76
C CYS A 298 -6.01 -10.44 -14.70
N LEU A 299 -5.82 -11.24 -13.63
CA LEU A 299 -4.64 -12.07 -13.42
C LEU A 299 -4.87 -13.56 -13.72
N SER A 300 -6.13 -14.02 -13.72
CA SER A 300 -6.47 -15.42 -13.95
C SER A 300 -7.56 -15.62 -15.01
N GLU A 301 -7.64 -16.84 -15.52
CA GLU A 301 -8.70 -17.28 -16.44
C GLU A 301 -10.08 -17.33 -15.73
N GLU A 302 -10.12 -17.71 -14.45
CA GLU A 302 -11.35 -17.68 -13.65
C GLU A 302 -11.92 -16.26 -13.52
N GLU A 303 -11.05 -15.28 -13.24
CA GLU A 303 -11.44 -13.87 -13.23
C GLU A 303 -11.92 -13.40 -14.61
N LEU A 304 -11.27 -13.84 -15.70
CA LEU A 304 -11.69 -13.51 -17.06
C LEU A 304 -13.08 -14.08 -17.37
N CYS A 305 -13.33 -15.33 -16.99
CA CYS A 305 -14.64 -15.98 -17.11
C CYS A 305 -15.70 -15.20 -16.33
N THR A 306 -15.38 -14.75 -15.12
CA THR A 306 -16.27 -13.94 -14.28
C THR A 306 -16.62 -12.60 -14.94
N ILE A 307 -15.61 -11.88 -15.46
CA ILE A 307 -15.82 -10.61 -16.19
C ILE A 307 -16.67 -10.85 -17.44
N THR A 308 -16.38 -11.92 -18.18
CA THR A 308 -17.09 -12.28 -19.42
C THR A 308 -18.55 -12.58 -19.13
N ALA A 309 -18.84 -13.39 -18.11
CA ALA A 309 -20.20 -13.70 -17.68
C ALA A 309 -20.96 -12.44 -17.26
N ALA A 310 -20.33 -11.57 -16.46
CA ALA A 310 -20.92 -10.29 -16.04
C ALA A 310 -21.23 -9.39 -17.25
N TYR A 311 -20.30 -9.24 -18.19
CA TYR A 311 -20.48 -8.38 -19.36
C TYR A 311 -21.54 -8.90 -20.34
N LEU A 312 -21.52 -10.21 -20.64
CA LEU A 312 -22.46 -10.83 -21.56
C LEU A 312 -23.87 -10.97 -20.97
N GLY A 313 -23.99 -11.09 -19.64
CA GLY A 313 -25.27 -11.13 -18.93
C GLY A 313 -26.05 -9.81 -18.97
N ILE A 314 -25.40 -8.69 -19.29
CA ILE A 314 -26.06 -7.39 -19.43
C ILE A 314 -26.78 -7.32 -20.78
N ASN A 315 -28.05 -6.89 -20.75
CA ASN A 315 -28.86 -6.66 -21.94
C ASN A 315 -28.12 -5.75 -22.94
N VAL A 316 -28.03 -6.16 -24.21
CA VAL A 316 -27.31 -5.45 -25.27
C VAL A 316 -27.74 -3.97 -25.37
N ALA A 317 -29.03 -3.66 -25.17
CA ALA A 317 -29.53 -2.29 -25.25
C ALA A 317 -29.05 -1.37 -24.11
N GLN A 318 -28.57 -1.94 -23.01
CA GLN A 318 -28.13 -1.23 -21.81
C GLN A 318 -26.65 -1.53 -21.48
N ARG A 319 -25.96 -2.25 -22.35
CA ARG A 319 -24.62 -2.76 -22.07
C ARG A 319 -23.61 -1.61 -22.09
N PRO A 320 -22.94 -1.32 -20.96
CA PRO A 320 -21.90 -0.31 -20.95
C PRO A 320 -20.69 -0.76 -21.78
N THR A 321 -19.86 0.19 -22.17
CA THR A 321 -18.60 -0.10 -22.88
C THR A 321 -17.56 -0.60 -21.89
N LEU A 322 -16.87 -1.69 -22.23
CA LEU A 322 -15.65 -2.13 -21.54
C LEU A 322 -14.46 -1.95 -22.48
N MET A 323 -13.47 -1.17 -22.05
CA MET A 323 -12.21 -0.95 -22.76
C MET A 323 -11.03 -1.30 -21.87
N VAL A 324 -10.08 -2.08 -22.40
CA VAL A 324 -8.80 -2.34 -21.75
C VAL A 324 -7.77 -1.33 -22.25
N GLY A 325 -6.93 -0.80 -21.34
CA GLY A 325 -5.91 0.22 -21.54
C GLY A 325 -4.70 -0.22 -22.37
N PHE A 326 -4.91 -0.95 -23.46
CA PHE A 326 -3.87 -1.28 -24.43
C PHE A 326 -3.48 -0.05 -25.25
N ASN A 327 -2.73 0.85 -24.64
CA ASN A 327 -2.34 2.13 -25.22
C ASN A 327 -1.47 2.02 -26.49
N ARG A 328 -0.65 0.97 -26.62
CA ARG A 328 0.35 0.86 -27.71
C ARG A 328 -0.27 0.88 -29.11
N ARG A 329 -1.44 0.27 -29.32
CA ARG A 329 -2.14 0.31 -30.64
C ARG A 329 -2.62 1.71 -31.04
N PHE A 330 -2.78 2.61 -30.07
CA PHE A 330 -3.19 3.99 -30.29
C PHE A 330 -2.02 4.97 -30.40
N ALA A 331 -0.78 4.49 -30.20
CA ALA A 331 0.39 5.35 -30.38
C ALA A 331 0.49 5.80 -31.85
N PRO A 332 0.84 7.07 -32.13
CA PRO A 332 0.88 7.58 -33.51
C PRO A 332 1.71 6.72 -34.47
N MET A 333 2.82 6.14 -33.98
CA MET A 333 3.65 5.22 -34.77
C MET A 333 2.89 3.93 -35.12
N ALA A 334 2.16 3.34 -34.17
CA ALA A 334 1.37 2.13 -34.38
C ALA A 334 0.22 2.36 -35.36
N THR A 335 -0.48 3.50 -35.25
CA THR A 335 -1.53 3.86 -36.22
C THR A 335 -0.96 4.02 -37.62
N ARG A 336 0.19 4.71 -37.77
CA ARG A 336 0.88 4.85 -39.07
C ARG A 336 1.32 3.50 -39.63
N MET A 337 1.88 2.62 -38.80
CA MET A 337 2.23 1.26 -39.21
C MET A 337 0.98 0.50 -39.67
N LYS A 338 -0.12 0.57 -38.92
CA LYS A 338 -1.37 -0.11 -39.31
C LYS A 338 -1.92 0.38 -40.64
N THR A 339 -1.92 1.70 -40.88
CA THR A 339 -2.34 2.28 -42.15
C THR A 339 -1.43 1.84 -43.29
N PHE A 340 -0.11 1.85 -43.10
CA PHE A 340 0.86 1.39 -44.10
C PHE A 340 0.66 -0.08 -44.46
N LEU A 341 0.39 -0.93 -43.48
CA LEU A 341 0.16 -2.36 -43.67
C LEU A 341 -1.22 -2.68 -44.29
N ALA A 342 -2.17 -1.74 -44.31
CA ALA A 342 -3.55 -2.00 -44.72
C ALA A 342 -3.68 -2.43 -46.20
N SER A 343 -2.75 -2.04 -47.07
CA SER A 343 -2.72 -2.45 -48.48
C SER A 343 -1.95 -3.75 -48.74
N ILE A 344 -1.35 -4.35 -47.72
CA ILE A 344 -0.55 -5.57 -47.85
C ILE A 344 -1.46 -6.79 -47.64
N SER A 345 -1.58 -7.64 -48.65
CA SER A 345 -2.36 -8.88 -48.59
C SER A 345 -1.55 -10.11 -48.18
N GLU A 346 -0.22 -10.00 -48.22
CA GLU A 346 0.69 -11.08 -47.83
C GLU A 346 0.78 -11.24 -46.31
N SER A 347 1.09 -12.46 -45.86
CA SER A 347 1.39 -12.74 -44.46
C SER A 347 2.53 -11.88 -43.93
N LEU A 348 2.37 -11.36 -42.72
CA LEU A 348 3.38 -10.53 -42.08
C LEU A 348 4.32 -11.37 -41.22
N ALA A 349 5.60 -11.03 -41.22
CA ALA A 349 6.56 -11.46 -40.22
C ALA A 349 6.83 -10.31 -39.25
N LEU A 350 6.39 -10.45 -37.99
CA LEU A 350 6.45 -9.40 -36.98
C LEU A 350 7.45 -9.77 -35.89
N HIS A 351 8.33 -8.82 -35.54
CA HIS A 351 9.33 -9.01 -34.49
C HIS A 351 9.28 -7.86 -33.50
N TYR A 352 9.07 -8.16 -32.22
CA TYR A 352 9.11 -7.17 -31.15
C TYR A 352 10.14 -7.59 -30.08
N ARG A 353 11.19 -6.78 -29.91
CA ARG A 353 12.20 -6.99 -28.85
C ARG A 353 12.07 -5.92 -27.77
N ILE A 354 12.06 -6.36 -26.53
CA ILE A 354 11.95 -5.52 -25.34
C ILE A 354 13.09 -5.86 -24.40
N ASN A 355 13.81 -4.83 -23.97
CA ASN A 355 14.66 -4.91 -22.79
C ASN A 355 14.14 -3.94 -21.75
N ALA A 356 13.49 -4.48 -20.73
CA ALA A 356 12.73 -3.72 -19.75
C ALA A 356 13.49 -3.51 -18.43
N GLY A 357 14.71 -4.07 -18.31
CA GLY A 357 15.55 -4.03 -17.12
C GLY A 357 14.97 -4.75 -15.90
N PRO A 358 15.77 -4.96 -14.84
CA PRO A 358 15.30 -5.63 -13.63
C PRO A 358 14.38 -4.75 -12.79
N LEU A 359 13.42 -5.37 -12.11
CA LEU A 359 12.69 -4.78 -10.99
C LEU A 359 13.32 -5.20 -9.65
N PRO A 360 13.20 -4.38 -8.59
CA PRO A 360 13.53 -4.81 -7.22
C PRO A 360 12.76 -6.09 -6.85
N PRO A 361 13.35 -7.04 -6.10
CA PRO A 361 12.67 -8.29 -5.72
C PRO A 361 11.35 -8.09 -4.98
N ASP A 362 11.25 -7.04 -4.17
CA ASP A 362 10.09 -6.65 -3.35
C ASP A 362 9.05 -5.81 -4.11
N HIS A 363 9.26 -5.54 -5.40
CA HIS A 363 8.32 -4.79 -6.20
C HIS A 363 7.00 -5.55 -6.36
N TRP A 364 5.86 -4.89 -6.10
CA TRP A 364 4.52 -5.49 -6.11
C TRP A 364 4.14 -6.28 -7.38
N VAL A 365 4.72 -5.94 -8.54
CA VAL A 365 4.50 -6.69 -9.79
C VAL A 365 5.00 -8.13 -9.69
N ASN A 366 6.05 -8.36 -8.89
CA ASN A 366 6.63 -9.68 -8.66
C ASN A 366 5.80 -10.53 -7.69
N ASP A 367 4.93 -9.91 -6.89
CA ASP A 367 3.95 -10.64 -6.09
C ASP A 367 2.92 -11.28 -7.03
N ARG A 368 2.87 -12.62 -7.02
CA ARG A 368 1.98 -13.41 -7.86
C ARG A 368 0.51 -13.12 -7.61
N GLU A 369 0.14 -12.80 -6.38
CA GLU A 369 -1.25 -12.54 -6.00
C GLU A 369 -1.64 -11.10 -6.30
N GLN A 370 -0.72 -10.13 -6.21
CA GLN A 370 -1.05 -8.71 -6.42
C GLN A 370 -0.83 -8.21 -7.85
N GLY A 371 0.28 -8.65 -8.47
CA GLY A 371 0.77 -8.14 -9.74
C GLY A 371 0.84 -9.17 -10.86
N GLY A 372 0.95 -10.46 -10.54
CA GLY A 372 0.94 -11.56 -11.50
C GLY A 372 2.19 -11.67 -12.39
N GLY A 373 3.21 -10.85 -12.15
CA GLY A 373 4.43 -10.79 -12.95
C GLY A 373 4.29 -9.97 -14.23
N ARG A 374 5.43 -9.71 -14.88
CA ARG A 374 5.51 -8.85 -16.07
C ARG A 374 4.99 -9.49 -17.35
N ILE A 375 4.81 -10.81 -17.39
CA ILE A 375 4.19 -11.46 -18.54
C ILE A 375 2.74 -11.01 -18.66
N LEU A 376 1.96 -11.15 -17.59
CA LEU A 376 0.59 -10.63 -17.54
C LEU A 376 0.58 -9.10 -17.53
N GLY A 377 1.46 -8.49 -16.73
CA GLY A 377 1.46 -7.04 -16.52
C GLY A 377 1.99 -6.19 -17.68
N GLU A 378 2.92 -6.70 -18.49
CA GLU A 378 3.60 -5.91 -19.54
C GLU A 378 3.61 -6.60 -20.90
N VAL A 379 3.87 -7.91 -20.98
CA VAL A 379 3.97 -8.63 -22.27
C VAL A 379 2.64 -8.60 -23.03
N CYS A 380 1.53 -8.57 -22.30
CA CYS A 380 0.19 -8.41 -22.86
C CYS A 380 0.06 -7.22 -23.83
N HIS A 381 0.78 -6.11 -23.60
CA HIS A 381 0.75 -4.97 -24.51
C HIS A 381 1.37 -5.27 -25.88
N PHE A 382 2.41 -6.10 -25.93
CA PHE A 382 3.10 -6.41 -27.17
C PHE A 382 2.33 -7.47 -27.94
N ILE A 383 1.73 -8.43 -27.24
CA ILE A 383 0.77 -9.38 -27.82
C ILE A 383 -0.39 -8.60 -28.45
N ASP A 384 -0.98 -7.65 -27.70
CA ASP A 384 -2.06 -6.79 -28.18
C ASP A 384 -1.66 -6.02 -29.45
N LEU A 385 -0.48 -5.40 -29.46
CA LEU A 385 -0.03 -4.62 -30.61
C LEU A 385 0.25 -5.50 -31.83
N LEU A 386 0.89 -6.67 -31.66
CA LEU A 386 1.13 -7.58 -32.79
C LEU A 386 -0.19 -8.09 -33.37
N MET A 387 -1.16 -8.42 -32.51
CA MET A 387 -2.52 -8.78 -32.94
C MET A 387 -3.20 -7.62 -33.68
N HIS A 388 -3.05 -6.38 -33.19
CA HIS A 388 -3.58 -5.20 -33.87
C HIS A 388 -2.96 -5.01 -35.26
N LEU A 389 -1.63 -5.12 -35.40
CA LEU A 389 -0.92 -4.97 -36.67
C LEU A 389 -1.26 -6.09 -37.65
N ALA A 390 -1.20 -7.35 -37.21
CA ALA A 390 -1.58 -8.53 -38.00
C ALA A 390 -3.04 -8.49 -38.45
N GLY A 391 -3.94 -7.86 -37.67
CA GLY A 391 -5.36 -7.77 -38.01
C GLY A 391 -6.09 -9.11 -37.98
N SER A 392 -5.55 -10.09 -37.26
CA SER A 392 -6.05 -11.46 -37.17
C SER A 392 -5.90 -11.97 -35.74
N PRO A 393 -6.80 -12.86 -35.26
CA PRO A 393 -6.60 -13.54 -33.99
C PRO A 393 -5.35 -14.42 -34.01
N ILE A 394 -4.78 -14.64 -32.84
CA ILE A 394 -3.72 -15.62 -32.59
C ILE A 394 -4.37 -17.01 -32.52
N VAL A 395 -3.78 -17.99 -33.19
CA VAL A 395 -4.28 -19.38 -33.25
C VAL A 395 -3.32 -20.38 -32.64
N GLU A 396 -2.06 -20.01 -32.43
CA GLU A 396 -1.05 -20.85 -31.78
C GLU A 396 -0.02 -19.99 -31.06
N VAL A 397 0.48 -20.48 -29.92
CA VAL A 397 1.48 -19.83 -29.08
C VAL A 397 2.50 -20.86 -28.64
N GLU A 398 3.77 -20.56 -28.89
CA GLU A 398 4.89 -21.24 -28.24
C GLU A 398 5.65 -20.23 -27.36
N ALA A 399 5.99 -20.61 -26.14
CA ALA A 399 6.75 -19.75 -25.24
C ALA A 399 7.86 -20.54 -24.54
N ARG A 400 9.03 -19.91 -24.40
CA ARG A 400 10.19 -20.47 -23.69
C ARG A 400 10.74 -19.44 -22.73
N ALA A 401 10.79 -19.80 -21.44
CA ALA A 401 11.48 -19.00 -20.46
C ALA A 401 13.00 -19.02 -20.72
N VAL A 402 13.66 -17.89 -20.55
CA VAL A 402 15.12 -17.81 -20.58
C VAL A 402 15.66 -18.17 -19.18
N GLY A 403 16.80 -18.87 -19.14
CA GLY A 403 17.44 -19.28 -17.89
C GLY A 403 17.63 -18.13 -16.90
N ASN A 404 17.38 -18.43 -15.62
CA ASN A 404 17.39 -17.47 -14.53
C ASN A 404 18.10 -18.06 -13.31
N SER A 405 19.14 -17.39 -12.81
CA SER A 405 19.92 -17.80 -11.64
C SER A 405 19.31 -17.33 -10.30
N GLY A 406 18.01 -17.01 -10.28
CA GLY A 406 17.31 -16.47 -9.10
C GLY A 406 17.31 -14.94 -9.00
N ARG A 407 17.89 -14.23 -9.98
CA ARG A 407 17.94 -12.76 -10.01
C ARG A 407 16.62 -12.12 -10.44
N TYR A 408 15.83 -12.80 -11.25
CA TYR A 408 14.61 -12.27 -11.86
C TYR A 408 13.37 -13.05 -11.40
N SER A 409 12.18 -12.48 -11.57
CA SER A 409 10.93 -13.12 -11.14
C SER A 409 10.27 -13.97 -12.25
N GLY A 410 11.09 -14.61 -13.10
CA GLY A 410 10.61 -15.43 -14.22
C GLY A 410 10.05 -14.62 -15.39
N GLU A 411 10.52 -13.39 -15.56
CA GLU A 411 10.02 -12.42 -16.54
C GLU A 411 10.65 -12.51 -17.93
N ASN A 412 11.81 -13.20 -18.08
CA ASN A 412 12.48 -13.33 -19.36
C ASN A 412 11.84 -14.45 -20.21
N VAL A 413 11.26 -14.09 -21.34
CA VAL A 413 10.53 -15.03 -22.19
C VAL A 413 10.72 -14.73 -23.68
N LEU A 414 10.86 -15.80 -24.47
CA LEU A 414 10.76 -15.77 -25.92
C LEU A 414 9.42 -16.37 -26.31
N VAL A 415 8.62 -15.65 -27.08
CA VAL A 415 7.28 -16.06 -27.52
C VAL A 415 7.22 -16.06 -29.04
N SER A 416 6.68 -17.12 -29.62
CA SER A 416 6.29 -17.23 -31.02
C SER A 416 4.77 -17.31 -31.12
N LEU A 417 4.18 -16.58 -32.05
CA LEU A 417 2.74 -16.42 -32.24
C LEU A 417 2.39 -16.68 -33.70
N ARG A 418 1.48 -17.62 -33.96
CA ARG A 418 0.88 -17.80 -35.29
C ARG A 418 -0.49 -17.16 -35.34
N PHE A 419 -0.76 -16.40 -36.39
CA PHE A 419 -2.04 -15.74 -36.61
C PHE A 419 -2.91 -16.50 -37.62
N GLY A 420 -4.24 -16.37 -37.48
CA GLY A 420 -5.21 -17.05 -38.34
C GLY A 420 -5.09 -16.71 -39.84
N ASN A 421 -4.55 -15.54 -40.19
CA ASN A 421 -4.27 -15.14 -41.57
C ASN A 421 -2.91 -15.63 -42.11
N GLY A 422 -2.20 -16.49 -41.38
CA GLY A 422 -0.89 -17.01 -41.76
C GLY A 422 0.29 -16.08 -41.46
N SER A 423 0.06 -14.92 -40.82
CA SER A 423 1.15 -14.10 -40.28
C SER A 423 1.82 -14.79 -39.11
N GLU A 424 3.08 -14.46 -38.88
CA GLU A 424 3.91 -14.97 -37.79
C GLU A 424 4.45 -13.80 -36.96
N GLY A 425 4.49 -13.97 -35.64
CA GLY A 425 4.98 -12.98 -34.69
C GLY A 425 5.97 -13.56 -33.71
N SER A 426 6.97 -12.77 -33.31
CA SER A 426 7.86 -13.14 -32.22
C SER A 426 8.04 -11.98 -31.24
N ILE A 427 8.05 -12.31 -29.95
CA ILE A 427 8.29 -11.38 -28.85
C ILE A 427 9.47 -11.89 -28.03
N SER A 428 10.52 -11.08 -27.95
CA SER A 428 11.62 -11.30 -27.02
C SER A 428 11.50 -10.31 -25.89
N TYR A 429 11.05 -10.75 -24.73
CA TYR A 429 10.93 -9.91 -23.54
C TYR A 429 12.03 -10.25 -22.55
N LEU A 430 12.89 -9.28 -22.27
CA LEU A 430 14.10 -9.45 -21.48
C LEU A 430 14.16 -8.37 -20.39
N ALA A 431 14.63 -8.76 -19.20
CA ALA A 431 14.94 -7.89 -18.07
C ALA A 431 16.43 -7.93 -17.71
N ASN A 432 17.20 -8.77 -18.41
CA ASN A 432 18.61 -9.04 -18.14
C ASN A 432 19.58 -8.29 -19.05
N GLY A 433 19.09 -7.50 -20.01
CA GLY A 433 19.96 -6.72 -20.88
C GLY A 433 20.42 -5.41 -20.22
N ASP A 434 21.49 -4.83 -20.76
CA ASP A 434 22.01 -3.54 -20.33
C ASP A 434 20.99 -2.41 -20.58
N ARG A 435 21.02 -1.35 -19.78
CA ARG A 435 20.16 -0.16 -19.98
C ARG A 435 20.68 0.77 -21.10
N ALA A 436 21.89 0.53 -21.61
CA ALA A 436 22.55 1.30 -22.67
C ALA A 436 21.96 1.09 -24.06
#